data_AF-A0A8T5S4S3-F1
#
_entry.id   AF-A0A8T5S4S3-F1
#
_cell.length_a   1.000
_cell.length_b   1.000
_cell.length_c   1.000
_cell.angle_alpha   90.00
_cell.angle_beta   90.00
_cell.angle_gamma   90.00
#
_symmetry.space_group_name_H-M   'P 1'
#
loop_
_entity.id
_entity.type
_entity.pdbx_description
1 polymer ?
#
loop_
_entity_poly.entity_id
_entity_poly.type
_entity_poly.pdbx_seq_one_letter_code
_entity_poly.pdbx_strand_id
1 'polypeptide(L)'
;MIEQLKSKLKELDLKKQELQPKIDKIEEKKAEEIQELNKKYDHMIQDVNIEVKDFEQNIMNDIIGLFSKTVMNEFDTKRSTSEYKVTQNFKEFREKVSEIKLFPRDLIERLDEVIDGGLIENIAYD
;
A
#
# COMPACT_ATOMS: atom_id res chain seq x y z
N MET A 1 29.23 -61.05 -29.44
CA MET A 1 29.32 -60.01 -28.39
C MET A 1 29.29 -58.59 -28.96
N ILE A 2 30.17 -58.20 -29.89
CA ILE A 2 30.20 -56.83 -30.46
C ILE A 2 28.90 -56.47 -31.21
N GLU A 3 28.37 -57.36 -32.05
CA GLU A 3 27.13 -57.10 -32.80
C GLU A 3 25.88 -56.96 -31.89
N GLN A 4 25.80 -57.75 -30.81
CA GLN A 4 24.76 -57.57 -29.80
C GLN A 4 24.85 -56.21 -29.11
N LEU A 5 26.07 -55.71 -28.88
CA LEU A 5 26.30 -54.39 -28.31
C LEU A 5 25.83 -53.27 -29.26
N LYS A 6 26.15 -53.39 -30.56
CA LYS A 6 25.67 -52.46 -31.60
C LYS A 6 24.14 -52.44 -31.69
N SER A 7 23.50 -53.61 -31.60
CA SER A 7 22.04 -53.71 -31.59
C SER A 7 21.41 -52.97 -30.40
N LYS A 8 21.95 -53.17 -29.19
CA LYS A 8 21.47 -52.48 -27.97
C LYS A 8 21.68 -50.96 -28.03
N LEU A 9 22.77 -50.49 -28.64
CA LEU A 9 23.01 -49.06 -28.82
C LEU A 9 21.99 -48.42 -29.78
N LYS A 10 21.63 -49.12 -30.87
CA LYS A 10 20.57 -48.64 -31.78
C LYS A 10 19.20 -48.59 -31.09
N GLU A 11 18.85 -49.59 -30.29
CA GLU A 11 17.61 -49.56 -29.49
C GLU A 11 17.59 -48.41 -28.49
N LEU A 12 18.73 -48.09 -27.88
CA LEU A 12 18.85 -46.96 -26.97
C LEU A 12 18.60 -45.62 -27.68
N ASP A 13 19.19 -45.43 -28.86
CA ASP A 13 18.98 -44.19 -29.64
C ASP A 13 17.52 -44.04 -30.10
N LEU A 14 16.89 -45.14 -30.54
CA LEU A 14 15.47 -45.13 -30.88
C LEU A 14 14.59 -44.78 -29.68
N LYS A 15 14.87 -45.35 -28.50
CA LYS A 15 14.15 -45.00 -27.27
C LYS A 15 14.36 -43.55 -26.87
N LYS A 16 15.57 -42.99 -27.01
CA LYS A 16 15.83 -41.58 -26.74
C LYS A 16 15.00 -40.68 -27.67
N GLN A 17 14.98 -41.00 -28.96
CA GLN A 17 14.20 -40.26 -29.95
C GLN A 17 12.68 -40.33 -29.69
N GLU A 18 12.18 -41.47 -29.19
CA GLU A 18 10.77 -41.63 -28.85
C GLU A 18 10.38 -40.91 -27.54
N LEU A 19 11.29 -40.89 -26.56
CA LEU A 19 11.03 -40.28 -25.24
C LEU A 19 11.23 -38.77 -25.22
N GLN A 20 12.17 -38.23 -26.00
CA GLN A 20 12.43 -36.79 -26.07
C GLN A 20 11.16 -35.95 -26.31
N PRO A 21 10.32 -36.22 -27.32
CA PRO A 21 9.09 -35.43 -27.53
C PRO A 21 8.07 -35.60 -26.40
N LYS A 22 8.13 -36.67 -25.61
CA LYS A 22 7.29 -36.82 -24.41
C LYS A 22 7.82 -35.94 -23.27
N ILE A 23 9.15 -35.84 -23.14
CA ILE A 23 9.80 -34.93 -22.18
C ILE A 23 9.47 -33.48 -22.53
N ASP A 24 9.64 -33.09 -23.80
CA ASP A 24 9.38 -31.72 -24.25
C ASP A 24 7.94 -31.29 -23.96
N LYS A 25 6.95 -32.18 -24.19
CA LYS A 25 5.54 -31.93 -23.84
C LYS A 25 5.29 -31.79 -22.34
N ILE A 26 6.01 -32.51 -21.50
CA ILE A 26 5.89 -32.40 -20.05
C ILE A 26 6.48 -31.05 -19.59
N GLU A 27 7.60 -30.65 -20.18
CA GLU A 27 8.24 -29.35 -19.87
C GLU A 27 7.37 -28.18 -20.31
N GLU A 28 6.74 -28.25 -21.49
CA GLU A 28 5.80 -27.25 -21.99
C GLU A 28 4.60 -27.10 -21.05
N LYS A 29 3.93 -28.21 -20.70
CA LYS A 29 2.82 -28.20 -19.74
C LYS A 29 3.21 -27.64 -18.38
N LYS A 30 4.39 -28.02 -17.89
CA LYS A 30 4.91 -27.50 -16.62
C LYS A 30 5.12 -25.99 -16.69
N ALA A 31 5.63 -25.47 -17.82
CA ALA A 31 5.82 -24.03 -18.00
C ALA A 31 4.47 -23.28 -18.04
N GLU A 32 3.47 -23.83 -18.73
CA GLU A 32 2.11 -23.28 -18.78
C GLU A 32 1.48 -23.24 -17.37
N GLU A 33 1.50 -24.37 -16.64
CA GLU A 33 0.95 -24.46 -15.29
C GLU A 33 1.62 -23.46 -14.32
N ILE A 34 2.94 -23.30 -14.40
CA ILE A 34 3.68 -22.31 -13.59
C ILE A 34 3.23 -20.89 -13.96
N GLN A 35 3.06 -20.60 -15.24
CA GLN A 35 2.64 -19.28 -15.71
C GLN A 35 1.22 -18.94 -15.23
N GLU A 36 0.28 -19.89 -15.31
CA GLU A 36 -1.08 -19.71 -14.80
C GLU A 36 -1.10 -19.53 -13.28
N LEU A 37 -0.30 -20.34 -12.57
CA LEU A 37 -0.19 -20.26 -11.12
C LEU A 37 0.36 -18.90 -10.67
N ASN A 38 1.41 -18.40 -11.33
CA ASN A 38 1.97 -17.09 -11.05
C ASN A 38 0.96 -15.98 -11.28
N LYS A 39 0.26 -15.97 -12.43
CA LYS A 39 -0.80 -14.98 -12.72
C LYS A 39 -1.88 -14.96 -11.62
N LYS A 40 -2.29 -16.14 -11.16
CA LYS A 40 -3.29 -16.26 -10.09
C LYS A 40 -2.80 -15.62 -8.79
N TYR A 41 -1.57 -15.93 -8.37
CA TYR A 41 -1.01 -15.36 -7.14
C TYR A 41 -0.73 -13.86 -7.26
N ASP A 42 -0.27 -13.40 -8.43
CA ASP A 42 -0.07 -11.98 -8.70
C ASP A 42 -1.38 -11.21 -8.56
N HIS A 43 -2.49 -11.73 -9.08
CA HIS A 43 -3.82 -11.13 -8.88
C HIS A 43 -4.25 -11.12 -7.41
N MET A 44 -4.07 -12.24 -6.69
CA MET A 44 -4.39 -12.27 -5.26
C MET A 44 -3.58 -11.24 -4.45
N ILE A 45 -2.29 -11.07 -4.78
CA ILE A 45 -1.44 -10.06 -4.16
C ILE A 45 -1.91 -8.65 -4.53
N GLN A 46 -2.30 -8.42 -5.78
CA GLN A 46 -2.85 -7.13 -6.22
C GLN A 46 -4.13 -6.78 -5.47
N ASP A 47 -5.07 -7.71 -5.35
CA ASP A 47 -6.34 -7.48 -4.65
C ASP A 47 -6.11 -7.09 -3.18
N VAL A 48 -5.25 -7.83 -2.47
CA VAL A 48 -4.90 -7.50 -1.08
C VAL A 48 -4.18 -6.15 -0.98
N ASN A 49 -3.29 -5.83 -1.91
CA ASN A 49 -2.63 -4.52 -1.94
C ASN A 49 -3.60 -3.37 -2.22
N ILE A 50 -4.64 -3.60 -3.02
CA ILE A 50 -5.70 -2.61 -3.25
C ILE A 50 -6.48 -2.39 -1.96
N GLU A 51 -6.88 -3.46 -1.27
CA GLU A 51 -7.59 -3.36 0.01
C GLU A 51 -6.79 -2.58 1.06
N VAL A 52 -5.48 -2.84 1.16
CA VAL A 52 -4.58 -2.08 2.06
C VAL A 52 -4.55 -0.61 1.68
N LYS A 53 -4.40 -0.28 0.39
CA LYS A 53 -4.37 1.11 -0.08
C LYS A 53 -5.68 1.84 0.17
N ASP A 54 -6.81 1.20 -0.08
CA ASP A 54 -8.13 1.77 0.17
C ASP A 54 -8.32 2.05 1.66
N PHE A 55 -7.85 1.14 2.52
CA PHE A 55 -7.88 1.33 3.96
C PHE A 55 -6.97 2.48 4.43
N GLU A 56 -5.74 2.56 3.92
CA GLU A 56 -4.83 3.69 4.18
C GLU A 56 -5.44 5.02 3.75
N GLN A 57 -6.09 5.06 2.58
CA GLN A 57 -6.77 6.26 2.08
C GLN A 57 -7.95 6.67 2.95
N ASN A 58 -8.75 5.70 3.44
CA ASN A 58 -9.84 5.97 4.37
C ASN A 58 -9.33 6.58 5.68
N ILE A 59 -8.26 6.02 6.25
CA ILE A 59 -7.63 6.58 7.45
C ILE A 59 -7.15 8.03 7.19
N MET A 60 -6.53 8.28 6.03
CA MET A 60 -6.07 9.63 5.67
C MET A 60 -7.23 10.62 5.56
N ASN A 61 -8.35 10.21 4.96
CA ASN A 61 -9.55 11.03 4.87
C ASN A 61 -10.13 11.34 6.25
N ASP A 62 -10.15 10.35 7.16
CA ASP A 62 -10.60 10.54 8.54
C ASP A 62 -9.68 11.52 9.30
N ILE A 63 -8.36 11.41 9.11
CA ILE A 63 -7.36 12.33 9.66
C ILE A 63 -7.62 13.77 9.20
N ILE A 64 -7.79 13.97 7.88
CA ILE A 64 -8.07 15.28 7.31
C ILE A 64 -9.41 15.82 7.82
N GLY A 65 -10.45 14.99 7.87
CA GLY A 65 -11.76 15.37 8.39
C GLY A 65 -11.70 15.81 9.86
N LEU A 66 -10.92 15.11 10.70
CA LEU A 66 -10.68 15.48 12.10
C LEU A 66 -9.92 16.80 12.22
N PHE A 67 -8.90 17.03 11.39
CA PHE A 67 -8.17 18.29 11.34
C PHE A 67 -9.10 19.45 10.98
N SER A 68 -9.81 19.36 9.85
CA SER A 68 -10.71 20.42 9.39
C SER A 68 -11.79 20.73 10.43
N LYS A 69 -12.39 19.71 11.04
CA LYS A 69 -13.40 19.89 12.09
C LYS A 69 -12.83 20.62 13.31
N THR A 70 -11.62 20.26 13.74
CA THR A 70 -10.98 20.89 14.90
C THR A 70 -10.64 22.35 14.63
N VAL A 71 -10.08 22.66 13.45
CA VAL A 71 -9.78 24.03 13.03
C VAL A 71 -11.05 24.89 12.95
N MET A 72 -12.12 24.38 12.34
CA MET A 72 -13.39 25.10 12.23
C MET A 72 -14.05 25.35 13.60
N ASN A 73 -14.06 24.34 14.47
CA ASN A 73 -14.60 24.50 15.83
C ASN A 73 -13.84 25.56 16.63
N GLU A 74 -12.50 25.56 16.52
CA GLU A 74 -11.66 26.55 17.18
C GLU A 74 -11.93 27.96 16.64
N PHE A 75 -12.06 28.09 15.32
CA PHE A 75 -12.40 29.35 14.68
C PHE A 75 -13.77 29.90 15.11
N ASP A 76 -14.80 29.06 15.13
CA ASP A 76 -16.14 29.43 15.60
C ASP A 76 -16.17 29.80 17.09
N THR A 77 -15.35 29.12 17.89
CA THR A 77 -15.18 29.44 19.32
C THR A 77 -14.57 30.83 19.49
N LYS A 78 -13.49 31.14 18.76
CA LYS A 78 -12.85 32.46 18.81
C LYS A 78 -13.76 33.59 18.36
N ARG A 79 -14.57 33.37 17.32
CA ARG A 79 -15.62 34.32 16.89
C ARG A 79 -16.64 34.62 17.99
N SER A 80 -16.88 33.65 18.87
CA SER A 80 -17.89 33.74 19.93
C SER A 80 -17.35 34.36 21.22
N THR A 81 -16.05 34.23 21.52
CA THR A 81 -15.46 34.63 22.81
C THR A 81 -14.61 35.91 22.76
N SER A 82 -14.23 36.40 21.57
CA SER A 82 -13.28 37.53 21.41
C SER A 82 -11.90 37.31 22.05
N GLU A 83 -11.57 36.08 22.45
CA GLU A 83 -10.26 35.74 22.98
C GLU A 83 -9.26 35.50 21.84
N TYR A 84 -8.12 36.19 21.89
CA TYR A 84 -7.09 36.08 20.86
C TYR A 84 -6.23 34.81 20.96
N LYS A 85 -6.40 33.99 22.01
CA LYS A 85 -5.61 32.78 22.25
C LYS A 85 -6.36 31.53 21.80
N VAL A 86 -5.62 30.52 21.33
CA VAL A 86 -6.21 29.20 21.03
C VAL A 86 -6.66 28.49 22.30
N THR A 87 -7.71 27.67 22.20
CA THR A 87 -8.20 26.87 23.32
C THR A 87 -7.20 25.79 23.73
N GLN A 88 -7.32 25.31 24.98
CA GLN A 88 -6.54 24.18 25.46
C GLN A 88 -6.82 22.91 24.65
N ASN A 89 -8.06 22.72 24.20
CA ASN A 89 -8.45 21.58 23.36
C ASN A 89 -7.67 21.56 22.03
N PHE A 90 -7.43 22.72 21.43
CA PHE A 90 -6.64 22.84 20.20
C PHE A 90 -5.17 22.47 20.41
N LYS A 91 -4.58 22.87 21.54
CA LYS A 91 -3.20 22.50 21.92
C LYS A 91 -3.07 21.00 22.19
N GLU A 92 -4.01 20.43 22.93
CA GLU A 92 -4.06 18.98 23.18
C GLU A 92 -4.25 18.18 21.90
N PHE A 93 -5.06 18.68 20.96
CA PHE A 93 -5.22 18.07 19.65
C PHE A 93 -3.88 18.04 18.91
N ARG A 94 -3.17 19.18 18.81
CA ARG A 94 -1.84 19.25 18.20
C ARG A 94 -0.86 18.25 18.81
N GLU A 95 -0.81 18.14 20.13
CA GLU A 95 0.07 17.18 20.81
C GLU A 95 -0.26 15.73 20.44
N LYS A 96 -1.54 15.36 20.52
CA LYS A 96 -2.01 14.00 20.20
C LYS A 96 -1.76 13.61 18.75
N VAL A 97 -1.97 14.54 17.79
CA VAL A 97 -1.74 14.22 16.37
C VAL A 97 -0.26 14.12 16.02
N SER A 98 0.64 14.74 16.79
CA SER A 98 2.09 14.62 16.60
C SER A 98 2.64 13.22 16.87
N GLU A 99 1.92 12.41 17.65
CA GLU A 99 2.25 11.00 17.91
C GLU A 99 1.77 10.07 16.78
N ILE A 100 0.85 10.54 15.92
CA ILE A 100 0.30 9.75 14.82
C ILE A 100 1.24 9.83 13.63
N LYS A 101 1.98 8.74 13.36
CA LYS A 101 2.98 8.68 12.28
C LYS A 101 2.41 9.00 10.89
N LEU A 102 1.15 8.64 10.63
CA LEU A 102 0.46 8.88 9.35
C LEU A 102 -0.07 10.31 9.22
N PHE A 103 -0.05 11.11 10.29
CA PHE A 103 -0.57 12.47 10.23
C PHE A 103 0.37 13.36 9.39
N PRO A 104 -0.15 14.14 8.43
CA PRO A 104 0.67 14.99 7.59
C PRO A 104 1.44 16.03 8.43
N ARG A 105 2.77 16.08 8.26
CA ARG A 105 3.64 16.95 9.07
C ARG A 105 3.44 18.43 8.77
N ASP A 106 3.16 18.75 7.53
CA ASP A 106 2.77 20.08 7.07
C ASP A 106 1.53 20.60 7.82
N LEU A 107 0.55 19.73 8.09
CA LEU A 107 -0.61 20.11 8.89
C LEU A 107 -0.24 20.35 10.36
N ILE A 108 0.70 19.60 10.92
CA ILE A 108 1.21 19.83 12.29
C ILE A 108 1.93 21.19 12.37
N GLU A 109 2.78 21.50 11.39
CA GLU A 109 3.49 22.77 11.29
C GLU A 109 2.51 23.95 11.22
N ARG A 110 1.43 23.81 10.44
CA ARG A 110 0.34 24.80 10.41
C ARG A 110 -0.28 24.98 11.80
N LEU A 111 -0.58 23.89 12.53
CA LEU A 111 -1.12 24.01 13.90
C LEU A 111 -0.15 24.77 14.83
N ASP A 112 1.15 24.53 14.70
CA ASP A 112 2.18 25.23 15.47
C ASP A 112 2.17 26.73 15.21
N GLU A 113 2.08 27.15 13.95
CA GLU A 113 2.00 28.57 13.58
C GLU A 113 0.81 29.27 14.26
N VAL A 114 -0.35 28.60 14.33
CA VAL A 114 -1.54 29.17 14.98
C VAL A 114 -1.47 29.14 16.51
N ILE A 115 -0.79 28.15 17.10
CA ILE A 115 -0.52 28.12 18.54
C ILE A 115 0.45 29.24 18.94
N ASP A 116 1.44 29.54 18.11
CA ASP A 116 2.47 30.56 18.34
C ASP A 116 1.97 32.00 18.09
N GLY A 117 0.70 32.17 17.74
CA GLY A 117 0.04 33.48 17.58
C GLY A 117 -0.34 33.83 16.15
N GLY A 118 -0.20 32.90 15.21
CA GLY A 118 -0.75 33.00 13.87
C GLY A 118 -2.29 33.08 13.85
N LEU A 119 -2.82 33.65 12.78
CA LEU A 119 -4.26 33.75 12.54
C LEU A 119 -4.81 32.39 12.13
N ILE A 120 -5.84 31.92 12.81
CA ILE A 120 -6.47 30.62 12.51
C ILE A 120 -7.17 30.62 11.15
N GLU A 121 -7.57 31.81 10.70
CA GLU A 121 -8.10 32.09 9.37
C GLU A 121 -7.16 31.61 8.26
N ASN A 122 -5.84 31.66 8.49
CA ASN A 122 -4.84 31.22 7.50
C ASN A 122 -4.85 29.71 7.28
N ILE A 123 -5.41 28.93 8.22
CA ILE A 123 -5.55 27.47 8.11
C ILE A 123 -6.99 27.08 7.80
N ALA A 124 -7.98 27.85 8.27
CA ALA A 124 -9.39 27.53 8.06
C ALA A 124 -9.85 27.73 6.61
N TYR A 125 -9.19 28.61 5.84
CA TYR A 125 -9.59 28.97 4.47
C TYR A 125 -8.63 28.46 3.38
N ASP A 126 -7.55 27.77 3.76
CA ASP A 126 -6.55 27.17 2.87
C ASP A 126 -6.74 25.65 2.78
#